data_AF-A3D4L9-F1
#
_entry.id   AF-A3D4L9-F1
#
_cell.length_a   1.000
_cell.length_b   1.000
_cell.length_c   1.000
_cell.angle_alpha   90.00
_cell.angle_beta   90.00
_cell.angle_gamma   90.00
#
_symmetry.space_group_name_H-M   'P 1'
#
loop_
_entity.id
_entity.type
_entity.pdbx_description
1 polymer ?
#
loop_
_entity_poly.entity_id
_entity_poly.type
_entity_poly.pdbx_seq_one_letter_code
_entity_poly.pdbx_strand_id
1 'polypeptide(L)' 'MAQCTFFNADGFLVQSTQSVNDCTGHILVSPTEYNLMVQSVEITPTQISSVFGTVFGWVIFLGYLSYKVKIASKIVSKA' A
#
# COMPACT_ATOMS: atom_id res chain seq x y z
N MET A 1 5.16 1.74 22.09
CA MET A 1 3.73 1.98 22.40
C MET A 1 3.10 0.64 22.76
N ALA A 2 2.27 0.59 23.79
CA ALA A 2 1.70 -0.66 24.28
C ALA A 2 0.48 -1.04 23.43
N GLN A 3 0.52 -2.23 22.82
CA GLN A 3 -0.60 -2.75 22.04
C GLN A 3 -1.21 -3.95 22.75
N CYS A 4 -2.53 -4.06 22.67
CA CYS A 4 -3.27 -5.16 23.24
C CYS A 4 -3.04 -6.45 22.44
N THR A 5 -2.69 -7.53 23.14
CA THR A 5 -2.56 -8.87 22.53
C THR A 5 -3.27 -9.91 23.37
N PHE A 6 -3.82 -10.91 22.69
CA PHE A 6 -4.34 -12.12 23.31
C PHE A 6 -3.64 -13.35 22.70
N PHE A 7 -3.54 -14.42 23.48
CA PHE A 7 -3.09 -15.71 22.98
C PHE A 7 -4.26 -16.40 22.28
N ASN A 8 -4.05 -16.84 21.04
CA ASN A 8 -4.97 -17.76 20.38
C ASN A 8 -4.86 -19.15 21.00
N ALA A 9 -5.86 -20.01 20.82
CA ALA A 9 -5.90 -21.39 21.32
C ALA A 9 -4.72 -22.25 20.82
N ASP A 10 -4.09 -21.84 19.72
CA ASP A 10 -2.91 -22.47 19.13
C ASP A 10 -1.56 -21.94 19.68
N GLY A 11 -1.59 -21.07 20.69
CA GLY A 11 -0.40 -20.53 21.36
C GLY A 11 0.28 -19.34 20.66
N PHE A 12 -0.31 -18.81 19.58
CA PHE A 12 0.19 -17.62 18.89
C PHE A 12 -0.33 -16.31 19.49
N LEU A 13 0.51 -15.27 19.49
CA LEU A 13 0.14 -13.92 19.89
C LEU A 13 -0.61 -13.23 18.75
N VAL A 14 -1.87 -12.87 19.00
CA VAL A 14 -2.69 -12.12 18.05
C VAL A 14 -2.94 -10.73 18.62
N GLN A 15 -2.76 -9.72 17.78
CA GLN A 15 -3.01 -8.35 18.17
C GLN A 15 -4.50 -8.04 18.08
N SER A 16 -5.03 -7.41 19.12
CA SER A 16 -6.42 -6.97 19.18
C SER A 16 -6.53 -5.48 18.89
N THR A 17 -7.68 -5.08 18.36
CA THR A 17 -8.09 -3.66 18.22
C THR A 17 -8.68 -3.08 19.50
N GLN A 18 -8.73 -3.86 20.59
CA GLN A 18 -9.26 -3.41 21.88
C GLN A 18 -8.37 -2.36 22.56
N SER A 19 -9.01 -1.50 23.36
CA SER A 19 -8.36 -0.43 24.11
C SER A 19 -7.32 -1.01 25.08
N VAL A 20 -6.19 -0.32 25.23
CA VAL A 20 -5.09 -0.78 26.11
C VAL A 20 -5.55 -0.91 27.57
N ASN A 21 -6.62 -0.23 27.97
CA ASN A 21 -7.12 -0.29 29.36
C ASN A 21 -7.89 -1.58 29.67
N ASP A 22 -8.38 -2.29 28.66
CA ASP A 22 -9.21 -3.49 28.84
C ASP A 22 -8.43 -4.80 28.58
N CYS A 23 -7.12 -4.70 28.37
CA CYS A 23 -6.32 -5.82 27.89
C CYS A 23 -5.50 -6.50 28.99
N THR A 24 -5.60 -7.82 29.05
CA THR A 24 -4.93 -8.67 30.04
C THR A 24 -3.44 -8.87 29.75
N GLY A 25 -3.00 -8.62 28.51
CA GLY A 25 -1.61 -8.75 28.07
C GLY A 25 -1.19 -7.58 27.19
N HIS A 26 -0.04 -6.99 27.52
CA HIS A 26 0.57 -5.91 26.74
C HIS A 26 1.88 -6.39 26.12
N ILE A 27 2.09 -6.03 24.86
CA ILE A 27 3.40 -6.11 24.22
C ILE A 27 3.95 -4.71 24.00
N LEU A 28 5.23 -4.55 24.32
CA LEU A 28 5.97 -3.33 24.03
C LEU A 28 6.49 -3.42 22.59
N VAL A 29 5.75 -2.83 21.66
CA VAL A 29 6.19 -2.74 20.26
C VAL A 29 6.99 -1.45 20.10
N SER A 30 8.15 -1.57 19.45
CA SER A 30 8.94 -0.40 19.07
C SER A 30 8.14 0.45 18.07
N PRO A 31 8.29 1.79 18.08
CA PRO A 31 7.53 2.65 17.18
C PRO A 31 7.78 2.33 15.70
N THR A 32 8.97 1.85 15.36
CA THR A 32 9.32 1.43 14.00
C THR A 32 8.54 0.19 13.57
N GLU A 33 8.48 -0.84 14.41
CA GLU A 33 7.78 -2.09 14.10
C GLU A 33 6.27 -1.88 13.99
N TYR A 34 5.69 -1.03 14.84
CA TYR A 34 4.28 -0.67 14.74
C TYR A 34 3.94 0.04 13.43
N ASN A 35 4.76 1.02 13.02
CA ASN A 35 4.53 1.72 11.76
C ASN A 35 4.61 0.78 10.55
N LEU A 36 5.58 -0.15 10.55
CA LEU A 36 5.73 -1.14 9.49
C LEU A 36 4.52 -2.09 9.42
N MET A 37 4.00 -2.48 10.58
CA MET A 37 2.86 -3.38 10.68
C MET A 37 1.54 -2.69 10.31
N VAL A 38 1.31 -1.45 10.75
CA VAL A 38 0.13 -0.67 10.38
C VAL A 38 0.13 -0.33 8.90
N GLN A 39 1.28 0.01 8.30
CA GLN A 39 1.38 0.22 6.86
C GLN A 39 0.99 -1.01 6.02
N SER A 40 1.18 -2.21 6.55
CA SER A 40 0.82 -3.45 5.86
C SER A 40 -0.66 -3.80 5.95
N VAL A 41 -1.36 -3.34 6.99
CA VAL A 41 -2.76 -3.71 7.28
C VAL A 41 -3.74 -2.59 6.91
N GLU A 42 -3.33 -1.33 7.04
CA GLU A 42 -4.18 -0.17 6.88
C GLU A 42 -3.80 0.61 5.61
N ILE A 43 -4.07 0.01 4.45
CA ILE A 43 -3.94 0.72 3.18
C ILE A 43 -5.07 1.76 3.12
N THR A 44 -4.72 3.04 3.17
CA THR A 44 -5.71 4.11 3.12
C THR A 44 -6.25 4.29 1.69
N PRO A 45 -7.52 4.71 1.53
CA PRO A 45 -8.11 4.93 0.20
C PRO A 45 -7.36 5.99 -0.62
N THR A 46 -6.68 6.92 0.05
CA THR A 46 -5.82 7.94 -0.58
C THR A 46 -4.55 7.34 -1.20
N GLN A 47 -3.97 6.31 -0.58
CA GLN A 47 -2.81 5.62 -1.15
C GLN A 47 -3.22 4.85 -2.40
N ILE A 48 -4.37 4.16 -2.36
CA ILE A 48 -4.91 3.42 -3.51
C ILE A 48 -5.14 4.34 -4.70
N SER A 49 -5.82 5.48 -4.49
CA SER A 49 -6.10 6.42 -5.57
C SER A 49 -4.84 7.05 -6.16
N SER A 50 -3.83 7.34 -5.34
CA SER A 50 -2.55 7.88 -5.79
C SER A 50 -1.76 6.90 -6.68
N VAL A 51 -1.68 5.62 -6.27
CA VAL A 51 -0.98 4.59 -7.02
C VAL A 51 -1.73 4.29 -8.32
N PHE A 52 -3.05 4.15 -8.26
CA PHE A 52 -3.87 3.92 -9.45
C PHE A 52 -3.77 5.07 -10.45
N GLY A 53 -3.90 6.32 -9.99
CA GLY A 53 -3.77 7.50 -10.84
C GLY A 53 -2.39 7.61 -11.49
N THR A 54 -1.33 7.29 -10.75
CA THR A 54 0.04 7.32 -11.26
C THR A 54 0.26 6.26 -12.34
N VAL A 55 -0.13 5.01 -12.08
CA VAL A 55 0.05 3.90 -13.04
C VAL A 55 -0.81 4.12 -14.28
N PHE A 56 -2.07 4.51 -14.11
CA PHE A 56 -2.97 4.80 -15.23
C PHE A 56 -2.47 5.98 -16.08
N GLY A 57 -1.99 7.05 -15.43
CA GLY A 57 -1.39 8.19 -16.12
C GLY A 57 -0.18 7.81 -16.96
N TRP A 58 0.69 6.94 -16.45
CA TRP A 58 1.84 6.41 -17.18
C TRP A 58 1.44 5.62 -18.43
N VAL A 59 0.41 4.77 -18.33
CA VAL A 59 -0.08 3.99 -19.48
C VAL A 59 -0.59 4.91 -20.58
N ILE A 60 -1.38 5.94 -20.23
CA ILE A 60 -1.87 6.92 -21.20
C ILE A 60 -0.71 7.69 -21.84
N PHE A 61 0.24 8.15 -21.03
CA PHE A 61 1.38 8.91 -21.51
C PHE A 61 2.24 8.12 -22.50
N LEU A 62 2.57 6.88 -22.18
CA LEU A 62 3.31 5.98 -23.06
C LEU A 62 2.51 5.62 -24.32
N GLY A 63 1.20 5.45 -24.20
CA GLY A 63 0.31 5.26 -25.34
C GLY A 63 0.31 6.45 -26.30
N TYR A 64 0.24 7.67 -25.77
CA TYR A 64 0.31 8.90 -26.55
C TYR A 64 1.65 9.06 -27.28
N LEU A 65 2.77 8.83 -26.58
CA LEU A 65 4.10 8.83 -27.18
C LEU A 65 4.21 7.80 -28.30
N SER A 66 3.75 6.58 -28.06
CA SER A 66 3.75 5.50 -29.05
C SER A 66 2.94 5.87 -30.30
N TYR A 67 1.79 6.53 -30.13
CA TYR A 67 0.98 7.02 -31.23
C TYR A 67 1.70 8.09 -32.06
N LYS A 68 2.34 9.07 -31.40
CA LYS A 68 3.13 10.12 -32.08
C LYS A 68 4.29 9.54 -32.86
N VAL A 69 5.04 8.61 -32.27
CA VAL A 69 6.16 7.91 -32.92
C VAL A 69 5.66 7.14 -34.16
N LYS A 70 4.52 6.44 -34.05
CA LYS A 70 3.94 5.68 -35.17
C LYS A 70 3.46 6.57 -36.32
N ILE A 71 2.97 7.78 -36.02
CA ILE A 71 2.64 8.76 -37.07
C ILE A 71 3.91 9.26 -37.75
N ALA A 72 4.91 9.67 -36.96
CA ALA A 72 6.17 10.15 -37.50
C ALA A 72 6.85 9.11 -38.39
N SER A 73 6.88 7.84 -37.95
CA SER A 73 7.44 6.74 -38.75
C SER A 73 6.65 6.51 -40.04
N LYS A 74 5.31 6.64 -40.01
CA LYS A 74 4.47 6.53 -41.22
C LYS A 74 4.69 7.66 -42.22
N ILE A 75 4.96 8.88 -41.74
CA ILE A 75 5.24 10.02 -42.63
C ILE A 75 6.60 9.83 -43.29
N VAL A 76 7.62 9.45 -42.50
CA VAL A 76 8.98 9.23 -43.02
C VAL A 76 9.04 8.04 -43.97
N SER A 77 8.33 6.94 -43.70
CA SER A 77 8.29 5.77 -44.60
C SER A 77 7.53 6.01 -45.90
N LYS A 78 6.76 7.10 -46.01
CA LYS A 78 5.92 7.41 -47.17
C LYS A 78 6.47 8.58 -47.99
N ALA A 79 7.47 9.30 -47.47
CA ALA A 79 8.35 10.20 -48.21
C ALA A 79 9.46 9.38 -48.90
#